data_AF-U7V2K3-F1
#
_entry.id   AF-U7V2K3-F1
#
_cell.length_a   1.000
_cell.length_b   1.000
_cell.length_c   1.000
_cell.angle_alpha   90.00
_cell.angle_beta   90.00
_cell.angle_gamma   90.00
#
_symmetry.space_group_name_H-M   'P 1'
#
loop_
_entity.id
_entity.type
_entity.pdbx_description
1 polymer ?
#
loop_
_entity_poly.entity_id
_entity_poly.type
_entity_poly.pdbx_seq_one_letter_code
_entity_poly.pdbx_strand_id
1 'polypeptide(L)'
;MKIAFRFAARSDVGVRRSKNDDSGYGGRYLAVVADGMGGHVGGDVASATAVLNLTPLDHPDFDGTAGVYLADEIQSANSIINDLAHEDSRLAGMGTTCTALLIDGDKIELAHIGDSRAYRLRPGPDGQFEQISTDHTFVQRLLNEGRITPQEAVHHPHRNVIMRVLGDVDASPELELQTLDAVPGERWVLASDGLDSVVPDSDIEAVLRSTDDLEQIADVLIQMTLERGAPDNVTVVVAQVIDRSVLPEDEPVGESAVPDAPSLPASIAPAVPNTTGDEDTMRIPPEDPTEVNPAGGDSPGSAHIRRRFRRARDLTGSLLHEEELHKRGAVEVIHTSAEILRGQLGQRPHQLVGSAASATETGMIPAVVDRTLEHRATLAQRVPLTTEGETAQLPEELEAMLTVDAAKHRPRRWPLRIFVLLLVVGVLSAAAWTGMRWISGRYYVSDSNGKVSIYNGIPQTLGPIRFSHVVEESNVSVNDLSDHNRALLKDTISADNIDEARVVVNRLQTQANLNAHPSPSPSPSSSASPSGSAKPSESHNPSVTPTPTPSAEEPGNATVPLMPGTEGAATTEGDVGTVTGEGGAHHG
;
A
#
# COMPACT_ATOMS: atom_id res chain seq x y z
N MET A 1 2.33 25.07 -28.11
CA MET A 1 2.00 24.14 -29.22
C MET A 1 1.05 23.10 -28.63
N LYS A 2 -0.16 22.86 -29.16
CA LYS A 2 -1.06 21.88 -28.51
C LYS A 2 -0.58 20.46 -28.85
N ILE A 3 -0.19 19.68 -27.87
CA ILE A 3 0.29 18.30 -28.05
C ILE A 3 -0.78 17.27 -27.68
N ALA A 4 -0.57 16.03 -28.09
CA ALA A 4 -1.38 14.87 -27.72
C ALA A 4 -0.49 13.61 -27.71
N PHE A 5 -0.99 12.50 -27.18
CA PHE A 5 -0.37 11.19 -27.28
C PHE A 5 -0.96 10.36 -28.42
N ARG A 6 -0.09 9.67 -29.17
CA ARG A 6 -0.39 8.33 -29.68
C ARG A 6 -0.01 7.35 -28.59
N PHE A 7 -0.75 6.26 -28.43
CA PHE A 7 -0.51 5.33 -27.33
C PHE A 7 -0.77 3.89 -27.75
N ALA A 8 -0.16 2.97 -27.00
CA ALA A 8 -0.47 1.55 -26.98
C ALA A 8 -0.26 1.04 -25.55
N ALA A 9 -1.15 0.17 -25.08
CA ALA A 9 -1.09 -0.40 -23.74
C ALA A 9 -1.17 -1.92 -23.83
N ARG A 10 -0.38 -2.62 -23.01
CA ARG A 10 -0.43 -4.08 -22.85
C ARG A 10 -0.24 -4.46 -21.40
N SER A 11 -0.86 -5.55 -21.01
CA SER A 11 -0.74 -6.12 -19.68
C SER A 11 -0.84 -7.64 -19.77
N ASP A 12 -0.02 -8.35 -19.01
CA ASP A 12 -0.01 -9.80 -18.93
C ASP A 12 0.13 -10.26 -17.47
N VAL A 13 -0.49 -11.39 -17.14
CA VAL A 13 -0.44 -11.99 -15.80
C VAL A 13 0.97 -12.49 -15.45
N GLY A 14 1.80 -12.77 -16.46
CA GLY A 14 3.10 -13.43 -16.28
C GLY A 14 2.96 -14.93 -16.06
N VAL A 15 4.07 -15.58 -15.70
CA VAL A 15 4.16 -17.06 -15.67
C VAL A 15 3.95 -17.63 -14.25
N ARG A 16 4.08 -16.80 -13.22
CA ARG A 16 4.05 -17.24 -11.81
C ARG A 16 2.78 -16.83 -11.06
N ARG A 17 2.18 -15.70 -11.41
CA ARG A 17 0.98 -15.19 -10.74
C ARG A 17 -0.26 -15.90 -11.29
N SER A 18 -1.29 -16.00 -10.46
CA SER A 18 -2.58 -16.61 -10.84
C SER A 18 -3.61 -15.58 -11.32
N LYS A 19 -3.38 -14.31 -11.02
CA LYS A 19 -4.21 -13.17 -11.39
C LYS A 19 -3.33 -12.00 -11.77
N ASN A 20 -3.91 -11.07 -12.52
CA ASN A 20 -3.30 -9.78 -12.78
C ASN A 20 -3.76 -8.81 -11.69
N ASP A 21 -2.82 -8.20 -10.98
CA ASP A 21 -3.07 -7.13 -10.03
C ASP A 21 -2.65 -5.76 -10.59
N ASP A 22 -2.04 -5.69 -11.78
CA ASP A 22 -1.71 -4.44 -12.44
C ASP A 22 -2.92 -3.84 -13.16
N SER A 23 -2.88 -2.54 -13.40
CA SER A 23 -3.80 -1.81 -14.26
C SER A 23 -3.06 -0.77 -15.11
N GLY A 24 -3.52 -0.54 -16.33
CA GLY A 24 -2.95 0.48 -17.22
C GLY A 24 -4.01 1.19 -18.06
N TYR A 25 -3.74 2.46 -18.38
CA TYR A 25 -4.56 3.29 -19.26
C TYR A 25 -3.67 4.09 -20.22
N GLY A 26 -3.99 4.04 -21.52
CA GLY A 26 -3.44 4.93 -22.53
C GLY A 26 -4.57 5.73 -23.19
N GLY A 27 -4.45 7.04 -23.21
CA GLY A 27 -5.39 7.98 -23.84
C GLY A 27 -4.66 9.11 -24.55
N ARG A 28 -5.42 10.05 -25.14
CA ARG A 28 -4.85 11.16 -25.94
C ARG A 28 -4.13 12.21 -25.11
N TYR A 29 -4.45 12.32 -23.83
CA TYR A 29 -3.93 13.32 -22.89
C TYR A 29 -3.40 12.69 -21.60
N LEU A 30 -3.80 11.46 -21.29
CA LEU A 30 -3.43 10.75 -20.07
C LEU A 30 -2.81 9.37 -20.38
N ALA A 31 -1.71 9.03 -19.70
CA ALA A 31 -1.16 7.69 -19.64
C ALA A 31 -0.91 7.30 -18.18
N VAL A 32 -1.30 6.10 -17.75
CA VAL A 32 -1.20 5.63 -16.35
C VAL A 32 -0.79 4.17 -16.29
N VAL A 33 0.09 3.82 -15.36
CA VAL A 33 0.33 2.44 -14.89
C VAL A 33 0.23 2.42 -13.36
N ALA A 34 -0.41 1.38 -12.85
CA ALA A 34 -0.57 1.11 -11.42
C ALA A 34 -0.36 -0.39 -11.16
N ASP A 35 0.56 -0.71 -10.28
CA ASP A 35 0.87 -2.08 -9.83
C ASP A 35 0.22 -2.30 -8.47
N GLY A 36 -0.75 -3.21 -8.44
CA GLY A 36 -1.56 -3.51 -7.28
C GLY A 36 -0.90 -4.53 -6.36
N MET A 37 -0.86 -4.19 -5.08
CA MET A 37 -0.40 -5.09 -4.02
C MET A 37 -1.49 -5.32 -2.98
N GLY A 38 -1.54 -6.54 -2.41
CA GLY A 38 -2.41 -6.83 -1.28
C GLY A 38 -3.12 -8.17 -1.37
N GLY A 39 -2.88 -9.03 -0.38
CA GLY A 39 -3.71 -10.18 -0.03
C GLY A 39 -4.18 -11.07 -1.18
N HIS A 40 -5.28 -11.80 -0.96
CA HIS A 40 -5.84 -12.67 -2.01
C HIS A 40 -6.65 -11.90 -3.09
N VAL A 41 -7.09 -10.66 -2.80
CA VAL A 41 -8.08 -9.89 -3.60
C VAL A 41 -7.90 -8.36 -3.52
N GLY A 42 -6.81 -7.86 -2.92
CA GLY A 42 -6.63 -6.43 -2.68
C GLY A 42 -5.99 -5.68 -3.85
N GLY A 43 -4.95 -6.26 -4.44
CA GLY A 43 -4.12 -5.60 -5.46
C GLY A 43 -4.91 -5.15 -6.70
N ASP A 44 -5.59 -6.08 -7.35
CA ASP A 44 -6.48 -5.86 -8.50
C ASP A 44 -7.52 -4.77 -8.25
N VAL A 45 -8.13 -4.74 -7.06
CA VAL A 45 -9.09 -3.70 -6.67
C VAL A 45 -8.41 -2.35 -6.51
N ALA A 46 -7.26 -2.30 -5.84
CA ALA A 46 -6.53 -1.05 -5.60
C ALA A 46 -6.03 -0.41 -6.90
N SER A 47 -5.36 -1.18 -7.77
CA SER A 47 -4.83 -0.66 -9.04
C SER A 47 -5.93 -0.25 -10.00
N ALA A 48 -7.03 -1.02 -10.09
CA ALA A 48 -8.18 -0.67 -10.91
C ALA A 48 -8.85 0.61 -10.40
N THR A 49 -8.99 0.76 -9.09
CA THR A 49 -9.54 1.99 -8.47
C THR A 49 -8.70 3.21 -8.85
N ALA A 50 -7.38 3.12 -8.71
CA ALA A 50 -6.48 4.21 -9.07
C ALA A 50 -6.62 4.60 -10.54
N VAL A 51 -6.45 3.65 -11.46
CA VAL A 51 -6.49 3.92 -12.90
C VAL A 51 -7.84 4.48 -13.34
N LEU A 52 -8.94 3.83 -12.95
CA LEU A 52 -10.28 4.26 -13.37
C LEU A 52 -10.63 5.65 -12.83
N ASN A 53 -10.20 6.00 -11.62
CA ASN A 53 -10.43 7.31 -11.04
C ASN A 53 -9.71 8.42 -11.81
N LEU A 54 -8.54 8.13 -12.41
CA LEU A 54 -7.79 9.10 -13.19
C LEU A 54 -8.33 9.28 -14.62
N THR A 55 -9.05 8.30 -15.17
CA THR A 55 -9.56 8.37 -16.56
C THR A 55 -10.29 9.67 -16.93
N PRO A 56 -11.08 10.35 -16.07
CA PRO A 56 -11.75 11.60 -16.44
C PRO A 56 -10.79 12.72 -16.87
N LEU A 57 -9.54 12.68 -16.40
CA LEU A 57 -8.50 13.66 -16.75
C LEU A 57 -8.02 13.54 -18.21
N ASP A 58 -8.42 12.51 -18.96
CA ASP A 58 -8.04 12.36 -20.36
C ASP A 58 -8.82 13.31 -21.28
N HIS A 59 -8.54 14.60 -21.13
CA HIS A 59 -9.04 15.72 -21.93
C HIS A 59 -8.05 16.90 -21.87
N PRO A 60 -8.09 17.84 -22.83
CA PRO A 60 -7.13 18.96 -22.88
C PRO A 60 -7.50 20.19 -22.04
N ASP A 61 -8.72 20.26 -21.51
CA ASP A 61 -9.30 21.51 -21.01
C ASP A 61 -9.35 21.54 -19.47
N PHE A 62 -8.38 22.20 -18.85
CA PHE A 62 -8.32 22.39 -17.40
C PHE A 62 -8.43 23.88 -17.02
N ASP A 63 -9.19 24.17 -15.96
CA ASP A 63 -9.16 25.49 -15.33
C ASP A 63 -7.91 25.62 -14.46
N GLY A 64 -6.81 26.10 -15.03
CA GLY A 64 -5.51 26.24 -14.35
C GLY A 64 -4.51 25.17 -14.78
N THR A 65 -3.63 24.76 -13.87
CA THR A 65 -2.58 23.76 -14.15
C THR A 65 -3.14 22.36 -14.01
N ALA A 66 -2.98 21.52 -15.04
CA ALA A 66 -3.48 20.15 -15.04
C ALA A 66 -2.86 19.31 -13.91
N GLY A 67 -1.63 19.61 -13.51
CA GLY A 67 -0.91 18.94 -12.41
C GLY A 67 -1.63 19.04 -11.06
N VAL A 68 -2.43 20.09 -10.82
CA VAL A 68 -3.26 20.20 -9.60
C VAL A 68 -4.39 19.17 -9.64
N TYR A 69 -5.08 19.06 -10.77
CA TYR A 69 -6.15 18.06 -10.96
C TYR A 69 -5.60 16.63 -10.89
N LEU A 70 -4.41 16.39 -11.45
CA LEU A 70 -3.73 15.10 -11.36
C LEU A 70 -3.44 14.72 -9.90
N ALA A 71 -2.88 15.63 -9.11
CA ALA A 71 -2.58 15.40 -7.70
C ALA A 71 -3.86 15.20 -6.86
N ASP A 72 -4.92 15.96 -7.14
CA ASP A 72 -6.19 15.85 -6.43
C ASP A 72 -6.89 14.51 -6.74
N GLU A 73 -6.90 14.05 -8.00
CA GLU A 73 -7.51 12.76 -8.36
C GLU A 73 -6.72 11.56 -7.83
N ILE A 74 -5.39 11.65 -7.72
CA ILE A 74 -4.58 10.60 -7.08
C ILE A 74 -4.88 10.55 -5.57
N GLN A 75 -5.05 11.70 -4.91
CA GLN A 75 -5.47 11.75 -3.49
C GLN A 75 -6.91 11.23 -3.29
N SER A 76 -7.80 11.53 -4.24
CA SER A 76 -9.16 10.99 -4.27
C SER A 76 -9.12 9.46 -4.36
N ALA A 77 -8.33 8.91 -5.29
CA ALA A 77 -8.11 7.48 -5.42
C ALA A 77 -7.56 6.86 -4.12
N ASN A 78 -6.56 7.47 -3.49
CA ASN A 78 -6.05 7.02 -2.19
C ASN A 78 -7.15 6.94 -1.12
N SER A 79 -8.01 7.95 -1.07
CA SER A 79 -9.13 7.99 -0.12
C SER A 79 -10.12 6.86 -0.37
N ILE A 80 -10.46 6.59 -1.64
CA ILE A 80 -11.37 5.49 -2.01
C ILE A 80 -10.76 4.13 -1.67
N ILE A 81 -9.48 3.91 -1.97
CA ILE A 81 -8.77 2.67 -1.65
C ILE A 81 -8.77 2.45 -0.12
N ASN A 82 -8.48 3.49 0.66
CA ASN A 82 -8.53 3.42 2.11
C ASN A 82 -9.94 3.11 2.62
N ASP A 83 -10.98 3.77 2.12
CA ASP A 83 -12.37 3.52 2.52
C ASP A 83 -12.75 2.05 2.24
N LEU A 84 -12.45 1.53 1.05
CA LEU A 84 -12.68 0.12 0.67
C LEU A 84 -11.95 -0.87 1.59
N ALA A 85 -10.70 -0.58 1.96
CA ALA A 85 -9.92 -1.42 2.87
C ALA A 85 -10.47 -1.42 4.30
N HIS A 86 -11.15 -0.33 4.72
CA HIS A 86 -11.81 -0.23 6.03
C HIS A 86 -13.17 -0.93 6.04
N GLU A 87 -13.92 -0.87 4.94
CA GLU A 87 -15.25 -1.49 4.81
C GLU A 87 -15.19 -3.02 4.70
N ASP A 88 -14.22 -3.55 3.96
CA ASP A 88 -14.06 -4.99 3.77
C ASP A 88 -12.70 -5.47 4.30
N SER A 89 -12.75 -6.24 5.39
CA SER A 89 -11.57 -6.89 5.98
C SER A 89 -10.76 -7.77 5.01
N ARG A 90 -11.34 -8.22 3.89
CA ARG A 90 -10.64 -8.99 2.85
C ARG A 90 -9.72 -8.13 2.00
N LEU A 91 -9.98 -6.82 1.95
CA LEU A 91 -9.21 -5.79 1.24
C LEU A 91 -8.21 -5.09 2.17
N ALA A 92 -8.14 -5.47 3.44
CA ALA A 92 -7.22 -4.88 4.40
C ALA A 92 -5.76 -5.01 3.95
N GLY A 93 -5.05 -3.88 3.94
CA GLY A 93 -3.65 -3.82 3.50
C GLY A 93 -3.47 -3.86 1.98
N MET A 94 -4.54 -3.64 1.21
CA MET A 94 -4.39 -3.38 -0.23
C MET A 94 -3.75 -2.03 -0.47
N GLY A 95 -2.99 -1.95 -1.55
CA GLY A 95 -2.40 -0.72 -2.02
C GLY A 95 -1.98 -0.84 -3.47
N THR A 96 -1.52 0.26 -4.06
CA THR A 96 -1.06 0.26 -5.43
C THR A 96 -0.01 1.34 -5.65
N THR A 97 0.90 1.10 -6.58
CA THR A 97 1.70 2.17 -7.17
C THR A 97 0.81 3.03 -8.08
N CYS A 98 1.31 4.20 -8.48
CA CYS A 98 0.71 5.00 -9.53
C CYS A 98 1.79 5.85 -10.21
N THR A 99 1.96 5.65 -11.52
CA THR A 99 2.79 6.49 -12.38
C THR A 99 1.92 7.01 -13.52
N ALA A 100 1.79 8.33 -13.63
CA ALA A 100 0.88 8.97 -14.56
C ALA A 100 1.53 10.14 -15.29
N LEU A 101 1.25 10.27 -16.59
CA LEU A 101 1.58 11.42 -17.42
C LEU A 101 0.27 12.09 -17.86
N LEU A 102 0.18 13.40 -17.67
CA LEU A 102 -0.95 14.22 -18.10
C LEU A 102 -0.46 15.39 -18.96
N ILE A 103 -1.04 15.58 -20.14
CA ILE A 103 -0.72 16.72 -20.99
C ILE A 103 -1.36 17.99 -20.43
N ASP A 104 -0.53 19.02 -20.21
CA ASP A 104 -0.95 20.38 -19.87
C ASP A 104 -0.44 21.36 -20.95
N GLY A 105 -1.31 21.68 -21.91
CA GLY A 105 -0.97 22.59 -23.01
C GLY A 105 0.13 22.05 -23.92
N ASP A 106 1.38 22.47 -23.66
CA ASP A 106 2.60 22.06 -24.37
C ASP A 106 3.63 21.35 -23.48
N LYS A 107 3.20 20.95 -22.27
CA LYS A 107 4.00 20.26 -21.26
C LYS A 107 3.35 18.95 -20.85
N ILE A 108 4.12 18.15 -20.12
CA ILE A 108 3.64 16.92 -19.47
C ILE A 108 3.82 17.09 -17.97
N GLU A 109 2.75 16.87 -17.22
CA GLU A 109 2.76 16.74 -15.77
C GLU A 109 2.94 15.25 -15.44
N LEU A 110 4.03 14.92 -14.76
CA LEU A 110 4.30 13.60 -14.22
C LEU A 110 3.86 13.57 -12.75
N ALA A 111 3.08 12.55 -12.38
CA ALA A 111 2.85 12.18 -11.00
C ALA A 111 3.29 10.75 -10.74
N HIS A 112 4.05 10.52 -9.67
CA HIS A 112 4.63 9.22 -9.37
C HIS A 112 4.60 8.88 -7.87
N ILE A 113 4.22 7.64 -7.58
CA ILE A 113 4.38 6.98 -6.29
C ILE A 113 4.54 5.47 -6.46
N GLY A 114 5.59 4.90 -5.87
CA GLY A 114 5.84 3.46 -5.88
C GLY A 114 7.14 3.18 -6.61
N ASP A 115 7.25 2.02 -7.25
CA ASP A 115 8.43 1.58 -8.00
C ASP A 115 8.14 1.23 -9.45
N SER A 116 6.90 1.42 -9.91
CA SER A 116 6.62 1.50 -11.36
C SER A 116 7.38 2.67 -11.98
N ARG A 117 7.83 2.54 -13.22
CA ARG A 117 8.78 3.49 -13.82
C ARG A 117 8.23 4.24 -15.02
N ALA A 118 8.70 5.47 -15.18
CA ALA A 118 8.52 6.29 -16.38
C ALA A 118 9.87 6.48 -17.09
N TYR A 119 9.98 5.98 -18.31
CA TYR A 119 11.14 6.16 -19.18
C TYR A 119 10.81 7.15 -20.30
N ARG A 120 11.77 8.00 -20.66
CA ARG A 120 11.68 8.95 -21.78
C ARG A 120 12.79 8.71 -22.79
N LEU A 121 12.41 8.68 -24.06
CA LEU A 121 13.31 8.73 -25.21
C LEU A 121 13.06 10.01 -26.01
N ARG A 122 14.06 10.89 -26.06
CA ARG A 122 14.01 12.11 -26.89
C ARG A 122 14.04 11.76 -28.39
N PRO A 123 13.44 12.59 -29.26
CA PRO A 123 13.35 12.28 -30.68
C PRO A 123 14.71 12.31 -31.35
N GLY A 124 14.83 11.56 -32.44
CA GLY A 124 16.04 11.48 -33.26
C GLY A 124 16.94 10.28 -32.93
N PRO A 125 17.89 9.95 -33.81
CA PRO A 125 18.72 8.75 -33.69
C PRO A 125 19.62 8.78 -32.45
N ASP A 126 20.10 9.96 -32.06
CA ASP A 126 20.96 10.18 -30.89
C ASP A 126 20.19 10.75 -29.68
N GLY A 127 18.86 10.72 -29.72
CA GLY A 127 18.02 11.26 -28.65
C GLY A 127 18.28 10.53 -27.34
N GLN A 128 18.44 11.25 -26.23
CA GLN A 128 18.73 10.64 -24.93
C GLN A 128 17.59 9.74 -24.44
N PHE A 129 17.95 8.54 -23.95
CA PHE A 129 17.08 7.66 -23.18
C PHE A 129 17.39 7.80 -21.68
N GLU A 130 16.37 7.98 -20.86
CA GLU A 130 16.53 8.14 -19.42
C GLU A 130 15.27 7.69 -18.66
N GLN A 131 15.47 7.16 -17.44
CA GLN A 131 14.41 7.02 -16.46
C GLN A 131 14.15 8.38 -15.82
N ILE A 132 12.89 8.81 -15.79
CA ILE A 132 12.46 10.11 -15.23
C ILE A 132 11.96 9.97 -13.79
N SER A 133 11.24 8.88 -13.48
CA SER A 133 10.73 8.61 -12.13
C SER A 133 11.85 8.14 -11.20
N THR A 134 11.71 8.39 -9.89
CA THR A 134 12.62 7.82 -8.88
C THR A 134 11.89 6.80 -8.02
N ASP A 135 12.33 5.54 -8.08
CA ASP A 135 11.70 4.45 -7.32
C ASP A 135 11.59 4.77 -5.82
N HIS A 136 10.40 4.61 -5.25
CA HIS A 136 10.16 4.75 -3.82
C HIS A 136 10.42 3.43 -3.07
N THR A 137 11.58 2.82 -3.31
CA THR A 137 12.01 1.57 -2.66
C THR A 137 13.03 1.81 -1.54
N PHE A 138 13.16 0.82 -0.66
CA PHE A 138 14.16 0.84 0.41
C PHE A 138 15.59 0.96 -0.14
N VAL A 139 15.89 0.26 -1.25
CA VAL A 139 17.21 0.32 -1.88
C VAL A 139 17.48 1.68 -2.52
N GLN A 140 16.49 2.32 -3.15
CA GLN A 140 16.65 3.67 -3.68
C GLN A 140 16.93 4.68 -2.56
N ARG A 141 16.29 4.52 -1.40
CA ARG A 141 16.62 5.34 -0.22
C ARG A 141 18.08 5.15 0.23
N LEU A 142 18.57 3.90 0.28
CA LEU A 142 19.97 3.63 0.64
C LEU A 142 20.96 4.22 -0.38
N LEU A 143 20.62 4.19 -1.67
CA LEU A 143 21.39 4.84 -2.74
C LEU A 143 21.45 6.35 -2.54
N ASN A 144 20.29 6.98 -2.31
CA ASN A 144 20.18 8.42 -2.08
C ASN A 144 20.97 8.86 -0.82
N GLU A 145 21.01 8.01 0.22
CA GLU A 145 21.80 8.23 1.44
C GLU A 145 23.30 7.90 1.27
N GLY A 146 23.73 7.39 0.11
CA GLY A 146 25.12 6.98 -0.17
C GLY A 146 25.59 5.78 0.65
N ARG A 147 24.65 4.95 1.13
CA ARG A 147 24.92 3.80 2.00
C ARG A 147 25.22 2.52 1.24
N ILE A 148 24.78 2.44 -0.01
CA ILE A 148 25.08 1.35 -0.95
C ILE A 148 25.41 1.95 -2.32
N THR A 149 26.07 1.17 -3.16
CA THR A 149 26.35 1.49 -4.56
C THR A 149 25.25 0.96 -5.49
N PRO A 150 25.10 1.49 -6.72
CA PRO A 150 24.14 0.97 -7.70
C PRO A 150 24.31 -0.54 -7.96
N GLN A 151 25.56 -1.03 -7.97
CA GLN A 151 25.87 -2.45 -8.18
C GLN A 151 25.38 -3.32 -7.00
N GLU A 152 25.44 -2.80 -5.77
CA GLU A 152 24.94 -3.51 -4.59
C GLU A 152 23.41 -3.50 -4.52
N ALA A 153 22.75 -2.46 -5.01
CA ALA A 153 21.29 -2.34 -5.00
C ALA A 153 20.60 -3.47 -5.78
N VAL A 154 21.14 -3.84 -6.95
CA VAL A 154 20.59 -4.90 -7.82
C VAL A 154 20.50 -6.26 -7.12
N HIS A 155 21.47 -6.55 -6.24
CA HIS A 155 21.55 -7.83 -5.52
C HIS A 155 21.08 -7.73 -4.06
N HIS A 156 20.51 -6.60 -3.67
CA HIS A 156 20.12 -6.37 -2.29
C HIS A 156 18.93 -7.27 -1.89
N PRO A 157 18.95 -7.91 -0.69
CA PRO A 157 17.87 -8.80 -0.25
C PRO A 157 16.49 -8.11 -0.16
N HIS A 158 16.47 -6.80 0.09
CA HIS A 158 15.27 -5.99 0.23
C HIS A 158 15.05 -5.04 -0.95
N ARG A 159 15.45 -5.42 -2.16
CA ARG A 159 15.29 -4.55 -3.35
C ARG A 159 13.83 -4.30 -3.72
N ASN A 160 12.95 -5.28 -3.52
CA ASN A 160 11.50 -5.19 -3.79
C ASN A 160 10.71 -4.61 -2.59
N VAL A 161 11.36 -3.99 -1.59
CA VAL A 161 10.64 -3.40 -0.46
C VAL A 161 10.24 -1.98 -0.83
N ILE A 162 8.98 -1.80 -1.20
CA ILE A 162 8.37 -0.50 -1.49
C ILE A 162 8.14 0.25 -0.18
N MET A 163 8.40 1.56 -0.20
CA MET A 163 8.30 2.45 0.95
C MET A 163 7.10 3.40 0.88
N ARG A 164 6.51 3.60 -0.31
CA ARG A 164 5.39 4.52 -0.55
C ARG A 164 4.44 3.93 -1.58
N VAL A 165 3.16 3.82 -1.24
CA VAL A 165 2.07 3.38 -2.13
C VAL A 165 0.79 4.13 -1.79
N LEU A 166 -0.21 4.06 -2.66
CA LEU A 166 -1.58 4.44 -2.35
C LEU A 166 -2.25 3.30 -1.55
N GLY A 167 -3.20 3.63 -0.66
CA GLY A 167 -3.91 2.65 0.18
C GLY A 167 -3.21 2.25 1.48
N ASP A 168 -2.02 2.83 1.74
CA ASP A 168 -1.34 2.66 3.03
C ASP A 168 -2.04 3.52 4.12
N VAL A 169 -1.71 3.27 5.40
CA VAL A 169 -2.28 3.97 6.58
C VAL A 169 -2.12 5.50 6.56
N ASP A 170 -1.32 6.05 5.64
CA ASP A 170 -1.20 7.49 5.47
C ASP A 170 -2.37 8.07 4.64
N ALA A 171 -3.10 8.99 5.25
CA ALA A 171 -4.22 9.68 4.62
C ALA A 171 -3.76 10.66 3.52
N SER A 172 -2.47 11.01 3.46
CA SER A 172 -1.93 11.96 2.49
C SER A 172 -0.55 11.50 2.01
N PRO A 173 -0.49 10.48 1.14
CA PRO A 173 0.76 10.00 0.59
C PRO A 173 1.45 11.16 -0.12
N GLU A 174 2.74 11.39 0.18
CA GLU A 174 3.47 12.42 -0.54
C GLU A 174 3.74 11.93 -1.98
N LEU A 175 3.29 12.69 -2.97
CA LEU A 175 3.44 12.38 -4.38
C LEU A 175 4.68 13.07 -4.93
N GLU A 176 5.40 12.40 -5.81
CA GLU A 176 6.39 13.06 -6.65
C GLU A 176 5.65 13.71 -7.83
N LEU A 177 5.77 15.04 -7.96
CA LEU A 177 5.16 15.81 -9.04
C LEU A 177 6.25 16.56 -9.81
N GLN A 178 6.26 16.43 -11.13
CA GLN A 178 7.21 17.13 -11.99
C GLN A 178 6.52 17.65 -13.26
N THR A 179 6.77 18.92 -13.58
CA THR A 179 6.37 19.51 -14.86
C THR A 179 7.53 19.39 -15.85
N LEU A 180 7.29 18.75 -17.00
CA LEU A 180 8.31 18.41 -17.98
C LEU A 180 8.02 19.06 -19.33
N ASP A 181 9.06 19.60 -19.96
CA ASP A 181 8.96 20.07 -21.33
C ASP A 181 8.79 18.89 -22.29
N ALA A 182 7.82 18.99 -23.20
CA ALA A 182 7.50 17.95 -24.16
C ALA A 182 7.84 18.37 -25.58
N VAL A 183 8.39 17.44 -26.36
CA VAL A 183 8.76 17.68 -27.76
C VAL A 183 8.07 16.64 -28.65
N PRO A 184 7.35 17.06 -29.71
CA PRO A 184 6.79 16.12 -30.68
C PRO A 184 7.83 15.13 -31.21
N GLY A 185 7.45 13.86 -31.25
CA GLY A 185 8.30 12.74 -31.62
C GLY A 185 8.93 12.00 -30.44
N GLU A 186 9.04 12.62 -29.26
CA GLU A 186 9.55 11.94 -28.06
C GLU A 186 8.62 10.79 -27.63
N ARG A 187 9.21 9.71 -27.11
CA ARG A 187 8.52 8.50 -26.69
C ARG A 187 8.65 8.29 -25.19
N TRP A 188 7.64 7.67 -24.63
CA TRP A 188 7.49 7.36 -23.22
C TRP A 188 7.11 5.90 -23.05
N VAL A 189 7.63 5.28 -22.01
CA VAL A 189 7.16 3.98 -21.51
C VAL A 189 6.90 4.12 -20.03
N LEU A 190 5.65 3.89 -19.64
CA LEU A 190 5.29 3.63 -18.26
C LEU A 190 5.25 2.11 -18.07
N ALA A 191 5.85 1.59 -17.01
CA ALA A 191 5.92 0.15 -16.77
C ALA A 191 5.78 -0.20 -15.29
N SER A 192 5.14 -1.35 -14.99
CA SER A 192 5.22 -1.99 -13.67
C SER A 192 6.58 -2.68 -13.48
N ASP A 193 6.87 -3.09 -12.24
CA ASP A 193 8.17 -3.68 -11.88
C ASP A 193 8.44 -5.03 -12.60
N GLY A 194 7.37 -5.68 -13.08
CA GLY A 194 7.44 -6.88 -13.89
C GLY A 194 8.27 -6.73 -15.15
N LEU A 195 8.36 -5.53 -15.73
CA LEU A 195 9.24 -5.26 -16.88
C LEU A 195 10.70 -5.14 -16.44
N ASP A 196 11.03 -4.15 -15.60
CA ASP A 196 12.42 -3.81 -15.30
C ASP A 196 13.13 -4.82 -14.38
N SER A 197 12.35 -5.70 -13.72
CA SER A 197 12.90 -6.82 -12.96
C SER A 197 13.63 -7.86 -13.82
N VAL A 198 13.30 -7.96 -15.12
CA VAL A 198 13.89 -8.95 -16.04
C VAL A 198 14.36 -8.36 -17.38
N VAL A 199 13.88 -7.19 -17.78
CA VAL A 199 14.29 -6.49 -19.00
C VAL A 199 15.21 -5.32 -18.64
N PRO A 200 16.50 -5.36 -19.01
CA PRO A 200 17.42 -4.25 -18.76
C PRO A 200 17.02 -2.98 -19.53
N ASP A 201 17.31 -1.81 -18.95
CA ASP A 201 17.06 -0.50 -19.57
C ASP A 201 17.60 -0.36 -21.00
N SER A 202 18.77 -0.93 -21.29
CA SER A 202 19.37 -0.92 -22.64
C SER A 202 18.52 -1.64 -23.70
N ASP A 203 17.80 -2.68 -23.28
CA ASP A 203 16.91 -3.42 -24.16
C ASP A 203 15.61 -2.65 -24.40
N ILE A 204 15.07 -2.02 -23.35
CA ILE A 204 13.90 -1.13 -23.46
C ILE A 204 14.21 -0.01 -24.46
N GLU A 205 15.38 0.63 -24.34
CA GLU A 205 15.86 1.63 -25.28
C GLU A 205 15.94 1.09 -26.71
N ALA A 206 16.55 -0.09 -26.89
CA ALA A 206 16.71 -0.69 -28.22
C ALA A 206 15.36 -0.97 -28.89
N VAL A 207 14.37 -1.47 -28.13
CA VAL A 207 13.01 -1.70 -28.63
C VAL A 207 12.36 -0.37 -29.03
N LEU A 208 12.45 0.65 -28.18
CA LEU A 208 11.90 1.98 -28.48
C LEU A 208 12.50 2.64 -29.71
N ARG A 209 13.72 2.27 -30.13
CA ARG A 209 14.37 2.77 -31.35
C ARG A 209 14.09 1.91 -32.59
N SER A 210 13.57 0.69 -32.43
CA SER A 210 13.52 -0.31 -33.50
C SER A 210 12.40 -0.10 -34.52
N THR A 211 11.30 0.53 -34.12
CA THR A 211 10.08 0.70 -34.95
C THR A 211 9.32 1.96 -34.54
N ASP A 212 8.48 2.49 -35.44
CA ASP A 212 7.57 3.63 -35.15
C ASP A 212 6.15 3.18 -34.73
N ASP A 213 5.91 1.87 -34.74
CA ASP A 213 4.67 1.23 -34.34
C ASP A 213 4.65 1.00 -32.83
N LEU A 214 3.80 1.75 -32.12
CA LEU A 214 3.71 1.69 -30.66
C LEU A 214 3.11 0.37 -30.17
N GLU A 215 2.20 -0.24 -30.94
CA GLU A 215 1.62 -1.54 -30.62
C GLU A 215 2.70 -2.61 -30.64
N GLN A 216 3.53 -2.61 -31.68
CA GLN A 216 4.66 -3.51 -31.79
C GLN A 216 5.69 -3.30 -30.67
N ILE A 217 5.96 -2.05 -30.26
CA ILE A 217 6.84 -1.78 -29.11
C ILE A 217 6.27 -2.42 -27.84
N ALA A 218 4.99 -2.18 -27.54
CA ALA A 218 4.35 -2.74 -26.35
C ALA A 218 4.35 -4.27 -26.37
N ASP A 219 4.01 -4.89 -27.50
CA ASP A 219 4.00 -6.35 -27.68
C ASP A 219 5.40 -6.96 -27.51
N VAL A 220 6.44 -6.33 -28.07
CA VAL A 220 7.82 -6.81 -27.94
C VAL A 220 8.30 -6.71 -26.49
N LEU A 221 7.98 -5.63 -25.77
CA LEU A 221 8.35 -5.50 -24.36
C LEU A 221 7.70 -6.59 -23.50
N ILE A 222 6.41 -6.87 -23.68
CA ILE A 222 5.72 -7.96 -22.98
C ILE A 222 6.34 -9.31 -23.32
N GLN A 223 6.55 -9.58 -24.62
CA GLN A 223 7.11 -10.85 -25.07
C GLN A 223 8.52 -11.09 -24.49
N MET A 224 9.37 -10.07 -24.48
CA MET A 224 10.70 -10.15 -23.87
C MET A 224 10.64 -10.46 -22.37
N THR A 225 9.69 -9.89 -21.65
CA THR A 225 9.45 -10.19 -20.22
C THR A 225 9.04 -11.65 -20.02
N LEU A 226 8.09 -12.14 -20.83
CA LEU A 226 7.61 -13.52 -20.77
C LEU A 226 8.72 -14.53 -21.10
N GLU A 227 9.53 -14.28 -22.13
CA GLU A 227 10.67 -15.13 -22.51
C GLU A 227 11.74 -15.21 -21.42
N ARG A 228 11.86 -14.16 -20.59
CA ARG A 228 12.75 -14.10 -19.44
C ARG A 228 12.12 -14.64 -18.15
N GLY A 229 10.92 -15.20 -18.27
CA GLY A 229 10.26 -16.00 -17.24
C GLY A 229 9.18 -15.27 -16.44
N ALA A 230 8.98 -13.96 -16.64
CA ALA A 230 7.94 -13.11 -16.03
C ALA A 230 7.49 -13.58 -14.63
N PRO A 231 8.31 -13.34 -13.59
CA PRO A 231 7.99 -13.77 -12.23
C PRO A 231 6.81 -13.00 -11.61
N ASP A 232 6.42 -11.88 -12.22
CA ASP A 232 5.33 -11.00 -11.80
C ASP A 232 4.36 -10.69 -12.95
N ASN A 233 3.27 -9.98 -12.63
CA ASN A 233 2.46 -9.26 -13.60
C ASN A 233 3.32 -8.24 -14.32
N VAL A 234 3.01 -7.97 -15.58
CA VAL A 234 3.74 -6.98 -16.36
C VAL A 234 2.76 -6.13 -17.14
N THR A 235 2.89 -4.81 -16.99
CA THR A 235 2.05 -3.84 -17.67
C THR A 235 2.91 -2.73 -18.23
N VAL A 236 2.66 -2.37 -19.49
CA VAL A 236 3.34 -1.28 -20.18
C VAL A 236 2.33 -0.38 -20.87
N VAL A 237 2.54 0.93 -20.75
CA VAL A 237 1.86 1.95 -21.57
C VAL A 237 2.92 2.73 -22.32
N VAL A 238 2.93 2.58 -23.63
CA VAL A 238 3.82 3.27 -24.55
C VAL A 238 3.08 4.49 -25.08
N ALA A 239 3.68 5.67 -24.98
CA ALA A 239 3.11 6.90 -25.52
C ALA A 239 4.14 7.63 -26.41
N GLN A 240 3.67 8.27 -27.47
CA GLN A 240 4.48 9.18 -28.26
C GLN A 240 3.81 10.54 -28.32
N VAL A 241 4.56 11.59 -27.99
CA VAL A 241 4.10 12.97 -28.11
C VAL A 241 3.98 13.32 -29.60
N ILE A 242 2.83 13.83 -29.99
CA ILE A 242 2.57 14.33 -31.34
C ILE A 242 2.01 15.75 -31.27
N ASP A 243 2.11 16.48 -32.38
CA ASP A 243 1.34 17.71 -32.54
C ASP A 243 -0.14 17.34 -32.70
N ARG A 244 -1.02 17.98 -31.93
CA ARG A 244 -2.46 17.70 -31.94
C ARG A 244 -3.08 17.93 -33.33
N SER A 245 -2.51 18.80 -34.16
CA SER A 245 -2.99 19.05 -35.53
C SER A 245 -2.86 17.85 -36.46
N VAL A 246 -2.07 16.83 -36.08
CA VAL A 246 -1.91 15.59 -36.85
C VAL A 246 -3.03 14.58 -36.55
N LEU A 247 -3.75 14.75 -35.45
CA LEU A 247 -4.90 13.91 -35.16
C LEU A 247 -6.04 14.25 -36.12
N PRO A 248 -6.75 13.25 -36.67
CA PRO A 248 -7.99 13.51 -37.41
C PRO A 248 -8.95 14.28 -36.49
N GLU A 249 -9.65 15.29 -37.02
CA GLU A 249 -10.75 15.95 -36.31
C GLU A 249 -11.67 14.86 -35.77
N ASP A 250 -12.00 14.93 -34.48
CA ASP A 250 -12.61 13.87 -33.69
C ASP A 250 -13.70 13.09 -34.46
N GLU A 251 -13.30 12.03 -35.17
CA GLU A 251 -14.24 11.04 -35.66
C GLU A 251 -14.74 10.30 -34.42
N PRO A 252 -16.07 10.20 -34.22
CA PRO A 252 -16.61 9.33 -33.20
C PRO A 252 -16.10 7.92 -33.51
N VAL A 253 -15.18 7.44 -32.68
CA VAL A 253 -14.61 6.11 -32.84
C VAL A 253 -15.74 5.12 -32.58
N GLY A 254 -16.13 4.38 -33.62
CA GLY A 254 -17.14 3.33 -33.53
C GLY A 254 -16.73 2.22 -32.57
N GLU A 255 -17.74 1.51 -32.07
CA GLU A 255 -17.74 0.35 -31.17
C GLU A 255 -16.49 0.14 -30.30
N SER A 256 -16.62 0.55 -29.04
CA SER A 256 -15.83 0.13 -27.88
C SER A 256 -15.07 -1.18 -28.09
N ALA A 257 -13.76 -1.19 -27.84
CA ALA A 257 -13.00 -2.41 -27.57
C ALA A 257 -13.35 -3.05 -26.21
N VAL A 258 -14.62 -2.93 -25.78
CA VAL A 258 -15.19 -3.65 -24.66
C VAL A 258 -16.15 -4.65 -25.29
N PRO A 259 -15.86 -5.96 -25.29
CA PRO A 259 -16.79 -6.93 -25.85
C PRO A 259 -18.14 -6.82 -25.14
N ASP A 260 -19.23 -6.82 -25.91
CA ASP A 260 -20.56 -7.06 -25.36
C ASP A 260 -20.49 -8.36 -24.55
N ALA A 261 -20.74 -8.26 -23.24
CA ALA A 261 -20.72 -9.43 -22.38
C ALA A 261 -21.68 -10.48 -22.97
N PRO A 262 -21.30 -11.77 -23.07
CA PRO A 262 -22.26 -12.80 -23.37
C PRO A 262 -23.35 -12.72 -22.30
N SER A 263 -24.59 -12.54 -22.73
CA SER A 263 -25.77 -12.68 -21.86
C SER A 263 -25.57 -13.95 -21.03
N LEU A 264 -25.42 -13.80 -19.71
CA LEU A 264 -25.26 -14.94 -18.81
C LEU A 264 -26.37 -15.95 -19.13
N PRO A 265 -26.05 -17.25 -19.27
CA PRO A 265 -27.08 -18.24 -19.51
C PRO A 265 -28.13 -18.13 -18.40
N ALA A 266 -29.40 -18.18 -18.79
CA ALA A 266 -30.58 -17.99 -17.93
C ALA A 266 -30.72 -18.99 -16.75
N SER A 267 -29.67 -19.72 -16.41
CA SER A 267 -29.62 -20.69 -15.32
C SER A 267 -29.27 -20.10 -13.94
N ILE A 268 -29.09 -18.77 -13.82
CA ILE A 268 -29.01 -18.05 -12.52
C ILE A 268 -30.13 -17.00 -12.39
N ALA A 269 -31.24 -17.18 -13.12
CA ALA A 269 -32.47 -16.47 -12.78
C ALA A 269 -33.09 -17.11 -11.51
N PRO A 270 -33.44 -16.34 -10.46
CA PRO A 270 -34.19 -16.88 -9.35
C PRO A 270 -35.52 -17.39 -9.87
N ALA A 271 -35.83 -18.66 -9.59
CA ALA A 271 -37.08 -19.29 -9.94
C ALA A 271 -38.25 -18.49 -9.34
N VAL A 272 -39.05 -17.87 -10.21
CA VAL A 272 -40.40 -17.43 -9.86
C VAL A 272 -41.22 -18.70 -9.63
N PRO A 273 -41.81 -18.93 -8.45
CA PRO A 273 -42.69 -20.07 -8.29
C PRO A 273 -43.96 -19.85 -9.12
N ASN A 274 -44.07 -20.60 -10.21
CA ASN A 274 -45.33 -20.84 -10.90
C ASN A 274 -46.23 -21.67 -9.96
N THR A 275 -47.23 -21.03 -9.36
CA THR A 275 -48.43 -21.72 -8.88
C THR A 275 -49.59 -21.40 -9.81
N THR A 276 -49.78 -22.26 -10.80
CA THR A 276 -51.05 -22.47 -11.48
C THR A 276 -52.02 -23.22 -10.57
N GLY A 277 -53.26 -22.76 -10.45
CA GLY A 277 -54.36 -23.60 -9.94
C GLY A 277 -55.43 -22.87 -9.13
N ASP A 278 -56.41 -22.32 -9.86
CA ASP A 278 -57.83 -22.24 -9.55
C ASP A 278 -58.39 -21.25 -8.50
N GLU A 279 -58.99 -20.20 -9.08
CA GLU A 279 -60.33 -19.63 -8.83
C GLU A 279 -60.77 -19.35 -7.37
N ASP A 280 -60.86 -18.07 -6.99
CA ASP A 280 -62.19 -17.46 -6.85
C ASP A 280 -62.15 -15.92 -6.94
N THR A 281 -63.25 -15.42 -7.45
CA THR A 281 -63.59 -14.11 -8.00
C THR A 281 -63.72 -12.97 -6.98
N MET A 282 -63.27 -11.76 -7.34
CA MET A 282 -64.20 -10.62 -7.38
C MET A 282 -63.70 -9.46 -8.26
N ARG A 283 -64.52 -9.17 -9.26
CA ARG A 283 -64.37 -8.20 -10.33
C ARG A 283 -65.03 -6.88 -9.90
N ILE A 284 -64.32 -5.76 -10.00
CA ILE A 284 -64.90 -4.42 -9.87
C ILE A 284 -65.33 -3.97 -11.27
N PRO A 285 -66.62 -3.64 -11.52
CA PRO A 285 -67.02 -2.82 -12.66
C PRO A 285 -67.23 -1.34 -12.24
N PRO A 286 -67.02 -0.38 -13.15
CA PRO A 286 -67.20 1.04 -12.88
C PRO A 286 -68.60 1.49 -13.29
N GLU A 287 -69.24 2.38 -12.52
CA GLU A 287 -70.28 3.30 -13.04
C GLU A 287 -70.31 4.63 -12.26
N ASP A 288 -70.63 5.68 -13.02
CA ASP A 288 -70.70 7.11 -12.71
C ASP A 288 -72.16 7.51 -12.31
N PRO A 289 -72.58 8.79 -12.31
CA PRO A 289 -72.81 9.65 -11.15
C PRO A 289 -74.31 9.93 -10.83
N THR A 290 -74.57 10.64 -9.71
CA THR A 290 -75.75 11.50 -9.32
C THR A 290 -75.98 11.35 -7.80
N GLU A 291 -76.42 12.29 -6.97
CA GLU A 291 -76.87 13.68 -7.05
C GLU A 291 -77.00 14.20 -5.59
N VAL A 292 -76.87 15.53 -5.40
CA VAL A 292 -77.61 16.36 -4.42
C VAL A 292 -77.28 16.28 -2.90
N ASN A 293 -76.46 17.25 -2.47
CA ASN A 293 -76.62 18.27 -1.39
C ASN A 293 -77.88 18.25 -0.46
N PRO A 294 -77.96 19.04 0.64
CA PRO A 294 -76.94 19.85 1.35
C PRO A 294 -77.05 19.81 2.90
N ALA A 295 -76.32 20.73 3.54
CA ALA A 295 -76.46 21.30 4.89
C ALA A 295 -75.63 20.62 5.99
N GLY A 296 -74.83 21.32 6.79
CA GLY A 296 -74.59 22.75 6.95
C GLY A 296 -73.81 22.95 8.26
N GLY A 297 -73.20 24.11 8.44
CA GLY A 297 -72.83 24.63 9.76
C GLY A 297 -71.35 24.66 10.12
N ASP A 298 -70.79 25.86 9.98
CA ASP A 298 -69.95 26.56 10.96
C ASP A 298 -68.60 25.99 11.44
N SER A 299 -67.54 26.68 11.00
CA SER A 299 -66.29 26.96 11.73
C SER A 299 -66.56 27.79 13.02
N PRO A 300 -65.59 28.19 13.87
CA PRO A 300 -64.13 27.96 13.86
C PRO A 300 -63.53 27.63 15.26
N GLY A 301 -62.20 27.47 15.35
CA GLY A 301 -61.47 28.07 16.48
C GLY A 301 -60.49 27.19 17.27
N SER A 302 -59.21 27.39 16.96
CA SER A 302 -58.09 27.65 17.89
C SER A 302 -57.64 26.64 18.95
N ALA A 303 -56.33 26.38 18.87
CA ALA A 303 -55.35 26.44 19.96
C ALA A 303 -55.06 25.19 20.83
N HIS A 304 -53.81 24.72 20.62
CA HIS A 304 -52.79 24.51 21.65
C HIS A 304 -52.84 23.29 22.60
N ILE A 305 -51.68 22.61 22.61
CA ILE A 305 -50.88 22.23 23.79
C ILE A 305 -50.91 20.75 24.28
N ARG A 306 -49.67 20.24 24.44
CA ARG A 306 -49.14 19.22 25.37
C ARG A 306 -49.10 17.73 24.96
N ARG A 307 -47.87 17.34 24.58
CA ARG A 307 -47.02 16.28 25.18
C ARG A 307 -47.75 15.24 26.06
N ARG A 308 -47.56 13.97 25.73
CA ARG A 308 -47.19 12.94 26.72
C ARG A 308 -46.51 11.73 26.07
N PHE A 309 -45.29 11.47 26.53
CA PHE A 309 -44.57 10.21 26.40
C PHE A 309 -45.40 9.03 26.91
N ARG A 310 -45.41 7.93 26.17
CA ARG A 310 -45.43 6.57 26.72
C ARG A 310 -44.50 5.68 25.89
N ARG A 311 -43.47 5.15 26.56
CA ARG A 311 -42.66 4.01 26.14
C ARG A 311 -43.42 2.72 26.42
N ALA A 312 -43.42 1.80 25.47
CA ALA A 312 -43.28 0.34 25.61
C ALA A 312 -43.22 -0.21 24.17
N ARG A 313 -42.06 -0.62 23.64
CA ARG A 313 -41.59 -2.02 23.65
C ARG A 313 -42.73 -2.97 23.25
N ASP A 314 -42.73 -3.37 21.97
CA ASP A 314 -42.85 -4.75 21.51
C ASP A 314 -42.66 -4.80 19.98
N LEU A 315 -42.31 -5.99 19.49
CA LEU A 315 -41.99 -6.38 18.10
C LEU A 315 -40.54 -6.18 17.64
N THR A 316 -39.66 -6.95 18.27
CA THR A 316 -38.68 -7.79 17.57
C THR A 316 -39.37 -8.59 16.45
N GLY A 317 -39.07 -8.29 15.19
CA GLY A 317 -39.61 -9.04 14.06
C GLY A 317 -39.50 -8.36 12.70
N SER A 318 -38.39 -7.68 12.40
CA SER A 318 -38.09 -7.18 11.04
C SER A 318 -36.61 -6.78 10.91
N LEU A 319 -35.68 -7.72 11.08
CA LEU A 319 -34.25 -7.51 10.84
C LEU A 319 -33.66 -8.63 9.96
N LEU A 320 -34.42 -9.06 8.95
CA LEU A 320 -33.94 -10.00 7.92
C LEU A 320 -34.29 -9.52 6.50
N HIS A 321 -34.64 -8.24 6.32
CA HIS A 321 -34.98 -7.66 5.01
C HIS A 321 -34.24 -6.35 4.67
N GLU A 322 -33.52 -5.73 5.62
CA GLU A 322 -32.75 -4.52 5.32
C GLU A 322 -31.45 -4.82 4.56
N GLU A 323 -30.82 -5.98 4.81
CA GLU A 323 -29.59 -6.39 4.10
C GLU A 323 -29.85 -6.72 2.63
N GLU A 324 -30.97 -7.36 2.31
CA GLU A 324 -31.31 -7.72 0.92
C GLU A 324 -31.73 -6.50 0.09
N LEU A 325 -32.44 -5.54 0.69
CA LEU A 325 -32.80 -4.28 0.02
C LEU A 325 -31.59 -3.37 -0.19
N HIS A 326 -30.66 -3.27 0.77
CA HIS A 326 -29.40 -2.55 0.55
C HIS A 326 -28.53 -3.23 -0.50
N LYS A 327 -28.45 -4.57 -0.52
CA LYS A 327 -27.70 -5.30 -1.56
C LYS A 327 -28.31 -5.09 -2.94
N ARG A 328 -29.64 -5.10 -3.07
CA ARG A 328 -30.30 -4.82 -4.37
C ARG A 328 -30.06 -3.39 -4.84
N GLY A 329 -30.19 -2.40 -3.96
CA GLY A 329 -29.92 -1.00 -4.28
C GLY A 329 -28.45 -0.74 -4.61
N ALA A 330 -27.52 -1.30 -3.85
CA ALA A 330 -26.08 -1.18 -4.11
C ALA A 330 -25.69 -1.84 -5.44
N VAL A 331 -26.23 -3.02 -5.75
CA VAL A 331 -26.00 -3.70 -7.04
C VAL A 331 -26.55 -2.89 -8.21
N GLU A 332 -27.73 -2.27 -8.07
CA GLU A 332 -28.33 -1.41 -9.10
C GLU A 332 -27.51 -0.11 -9.32
N VAL A 333 -27.00 0.50 -8.25
CA VAL A 333 -26.12 1.68 -8.30
C VAL A 333 -24.78 1.35 -8.96
N ILE A 334 -24.16 0.22 -8.61
CA ILE A 334 -22.90 -0.25 -9.23
C ILE A 334 -23.10 -0.51 -10.73
N HIS A 335 -24.22 -1.11 -11.13
CA HIS A 335 -24.51 -1.38 -12.54
C HIS A 335 -24.69 -0.09 -13.35
N THR A 336 -25.48 0.84 -12.84
CA THR A 336 -25.70 2.17 -13.46
C THR A 336 -24.37 2.92 -13.62
N SER A 337 -23.56 2.87 -12.58
CA SER A 337 -22.23 3.45 -12.51
C SER A 337 -21.27 2.88 -13.55
N ALA A 338 -21.29 1.55 -13.72
CA ALA A 338 -20.49 0.87 -14.73
C ALA A 338 -20.92 1.20 -16.17
N GLU A 339 -22.23 1.30 -16.42
CA GLU A 339 -22.75 1.74 -17.71
C GLU A 339 -22.33 3.17 -18.05
N ILE A 340 -22.35 4.09 -17.08
CA ILE A 340 -21.90 5.48 -17.28
C ILE A 340 -20.41 5.51 -17.62
N LEU A 341 -19.56 4.80 -16.87
CA LEU A 341 -18.13 4.78 -17.12
C LEU A 341 -17.82 4.17 -18.50
N ARG A 342 -18.46 3.05 -18.85
CA ARG A 342 -18.35 2.45 -20.19
C ARG A 342 -18.80 3.41 -21.29
N GLY A 343 -19.91 4.12 -21.08
CA GLY A 343 -20.42 5.11 -22.02
C GLY A 343 -19.46 6.28 -22.23
N GLN A 344 -18.76 6.73 -21.18
CA GLN A 344 -17.75 7.79 -21.27
C GLN A 344 -16.45 7.30 -21.91
N LEU A 345 -15.99 6.10 -21.55
CA LEU A 345 -14.84 5.47 -22.17
C LEU A 345 -15.11 5.26 -23.68
N GLY A 346 -16.30 4.82 -24.06
CA GLY A 346 -16.72 4.66 -25.45
C GLY A 346 -16.79 5.96 -26.28
N GLN A 347 -16.69 7.15 -25.66
CA GLN A 347 -16.71 8.43 -26.37
C GLN A 347 -15.34 8.91 -26.84
N ARG A 348 -14.25 8.25 -26.42
CA ARG A 348 -12.88 8.69 -26.74
C ARG A 348 -11.96 7.51 -27.08
N PRO A 349 -10.96 7.72 -27.96
CA PRO A 349 -9.95 6.71 -28.21
C PRO A 349 -9.12 6.52 -26.94
N HIS A 350 -9.11 5.30 -26.41
CA HIS A 350 -8.32 4.91 -25.25
C HIS A 350 -8.04 3.40 -25.31
N GLN A 351 -7.07 2.95 -24.52
CA GLN A 351 -6.83 1.55 -24.24
C GLN A 351 -6.74 1.36 -22.72
N LEU A 352 -7.56 0.45 -22.20
CA LEU A 352 -7.56 0.05 -20.80
C LEU A 352 -7.08 -1.40 -20.73
N VAL A 353 -6.15 -1.71 -19.84
CA VAL A 353 -5.54 -3.05 -19.71
C VAL A 353 -5.43 -3.49 -18.25
N GLY A 354 -5.24 -4.80 -18.04
CA GLY A 354 -5.07 -5.40 -16.72
C GLY A 354 -6.38 -5.51 -15.93
N SER A 355 -6.30 -5.29 -14.62
CA SER A 355 -7.39 -5.41 -13.67
C SER A 355 -8.50 -4.40 -13.94
N ALA A 356 -8.15 -3.16 -14.34
CA ALA A 356 -9.12 -2.13 -14.71
C ALA A 356 -9.98 -2.53 -15.92
N ALA A 357 -9.39 -3.19 -16.92
CA ALA A 357 -10.13 -3.73 -18.06
C ALA A 357 -11.09 -4.84 -17.61
N SER A 358 -10.58 -5.78 -16.82
CA SER A 358 -11.38 -6.89 -16.26
C SER A 358 -12.55 -6.39 -15.40
N ALA A 359 -12.33 -5.37 -14.57
CA ALA A 359 -13.38 -4.73 -13.76
C ALA A 359 -14.47 -4.09 -14.63
N THR A 360 -14.06 -3.42 -15.71
CA THR A 360 -14.99 -2.77 -16.65
C THR A 360 -15.79 -3.81 -17.45
N GLU A 361 -15.19 -4.90 -17.90
CA GLU A 361 -15.86 -5.99 -18.62
C GLU A 361 -16.86 -6.76 -17.74
N THR A 362 -16.43 -7.15 -16.53
CA THR A 362 -17.27 -7.91 -15.59
C THR A 362 -18.36 -7.08 -14.94
N GLY A 363 -18.26 -5.74 -15.01
CA GLY A 363 -19.17 -4.81 -14.33
C GLY A 363 -18.91 -4.69 -12.83
N MET A 364 -17.85 -5.35 -12.33
CA MET A 364 -17.40 -5.27 -10.94
C MET A 364 -16.42 -4.09 -10.81
N ILE A 365 -16.91 -2.88 -11.04
CA ILE A 365 -16.11 -1.67 -10.85
C ILE A 365 -15.99 -1.40 -9.35
N PRO A 366 -14.77 -1.18 -8.81
CA PRO A 366 -14.61 -0.72 -7.44
C PRO A 366 -15.41 0.57 -7.17
N ALA A 367 -15.56 1.01 -5.92
CA ALA A 367 -16.35 2.18 -5.52
C ALA A 367 -15.81 3.55 -6.02
N VAL A 368 -15.32 3.59 -7.25
CA VAL A 368 -14.90 4.77 -8.01
C VAL A 368 -16.10 5.67 -8.30
N VAL A 369 -17.36 5.22 -8.24
CA VAL A 369 -18.40 5.96 -8.97
C VAL A 369 -19.24 6.93 -8.12
N ASP A 370 -19.44 6.67 -6.83
CA ASP A 370 -20.23 7.58 -5.98
C ASP A 370 -19.51 8.93 -5.78
N ARG A 371 -18.23 8.91 -5.39
CA ARG A 371 -17.44 10.14 -5.24
C ARG A 371 -17.11 10.80 -6.57
N THR A 372 -16.88 10.02 -7.64
CA THR A 372 -16.51 10.60 -8.94
C THR A 372 -17.71 11.24 -9.62
N LEU A 373 -18.95 10.80 -9.39
CA LEU A 373 -20.16 11.51 -9.81
C LEU A 373 -20.35 12.83 -9.04
N GLU A 374 -20.15 12.84 -7.73
CA GLU A 374 -20.20 14.07 -6.92
C GLU A 374 -19.08 15.06 -7.29
N HIS A 375 -17.85 14.57 -7.46
CA HIS A 375 -16.70 15.37 -7.88
C HIS A 375 -16.89 15.90 -9.31
N ARG A 376 -17.45 15.11 -10.23
CA ARG A 376 -17.87 15.55 -11.57
C ARG A 376 -18.95 16.63 -11.52
N ALA A 377 -19.93 16.55 -10.61
CA ALA A 377 -20.91 17.61 -10.43
C ALA A 377 -20.24 18.92 -9.99
N THR A 378 -19.17 18.84 -9.18
CA THR A 378 -18.40 20.03 -8.78
C THR A 378 -17.48 20.58 -9.89
N LEU A 379 -16.92 19.72 -10.74
CA LEU A 379 -16.12 20.14 -11.91
C LEU A 379 -17.01 20.73 -13.02
N ALA A 380 -18.15 20.09 -13.32
CA ALA A 380 -19.11 20.57 -14.31
C ALA A 380 -19.82 21.87 -13.91
N GLN A 381 -19.92 22.17 -12.61
CA GLN A 381 -20.43 23.47 -12.11
C GLN A 381 -19.45 24.64 -12.29
N ARG A 382 -18.20 24.40 -12.69
CA ARG A 382 -17.23 25.45 -13.06
C ARG A 382 -17.38 25.85 -14.53
N VAL A 383 -18.59 26.27 -14.91
CA VAL A 383 -18.79 26.92 -16.22
C VAL A 383 -18.08 28.28 -16.18
N PRO A 384 -17.18 28.59 -17.12
CA PRO A 384 -16.54 29.90 -17.17
C PRO A 384 -17.61 30.95 -17.49
N LEU A 385 -17.84 31.87 -16.56
CA LEU A 385 -18.63 33.06 -16.83
C LEU A 385 -17.93 33.83 -17.96
N THR A 386 -18.48 33.74 -19.17
CA THR A 386 -18.11 34.59 -20.28
C THR A 386 -18.41 36.03 -19.87
N THR A 387 -17.37 36.77 -19.47
CA THR A 387 -17.45 38.21 -19.34
C THR A 387 -17.44 38.83 -20.74
N GLU A 388 -18.61 38.89 -21.37
CA GLU A 388 -18.84 39.94 -22.37
C GLU A 388 -19.08 41.25 -21.62
N GLY A 389 -18.36 42.27 -22.05
CA GLY A 389 -18.29 43.55 -21.35
C GLY A 389 -19.60 44.30 -21.37
N GLU A 390 -20.14 44.54 -20.18
CA GLU A 390 -20.82 45.80 -19.88
C GLU A 390 -20.61 46.09 -18.40
N THR A 391 -19.94 47.20 -18.09
CA THR A 391 -19.71 47.66 -16.71
C THR A 391 -21.04 48.05 -16.08
N ALA A 392 -21.72 47.09 -15.44
CA ALA A 392 -22.87 47.37 -14.60
C ALA A 392 -22.38 48.01 -13.29
N GLN A 393 -22.63 49.31 -13.13
CA GLN A 393 -22.48 49.98 -11.84
C GLN A 393 -23.54 49.43 -10.88
N LEU A 394 -23.09 48.91 -9.74
CA LEU A 394 -23.95 48.40 -8.68
C LEU A 394 -24.73 49.55 -8.02
N PRO A 395 -26.02 49.37 -7.67
CA PRO A 395 -26.81 50.41 -7.00
C PRO A 395 -26.19 50.81 -5.65
N GLU A 396 -26.16 52.11 -5.34
CA GLU A 396 -25.58 52.69 -4.11
C GLU A 396 -26.08 52.01 -2.81
N GLU A 397 -27.29 51.44 -2.82
CA GLU A 397 -27.84 50.71 -1.68
C GLU A 397 -27.08 49.40 -1.36
N LEU A 398 -26.44 48.76 -2.36
CA LEU A 398 -25.64 47.55 -2.14
C LEU A 398 -24.22 47.86 -1.68
N GLU A 399 -23.63 48.99 -2.09
CA GLU A 399 -22.36 49.49 -1.53
C GLU A 399 -22.51 49.89 -0.06
N ALA A 400 -23.65 50.48 0.31
CA ALA A 400 -23.97 50.78 1.71
C ALA A 400 -24.13 49.50 2.57
N MET A 401 -24.66 48.42 2.00
CA MET A 401 -24.76 47.13 2.70
C MET A 401 -23.40 46.41 2.84
N LEU A 402 -22.53 46.50 1.83
CA LEU A 402 -21.20 45.87 1.86
C LEU A 402 -20.20 46.61 2.76
N THR A 403 -20.37 47.92 2.95
CA THR A 403 -19.48 48.73 3.82
C THR A 403 -19.81 48.59 5.32
N VAL A 404 -21.02 48.15 5.68
CA VAL A 404 -21.42 47.91 7.08
C VAL A 404 -20.98 46.54 7.59
N ASP A 405 -20.82 45.53 6.71
CA ASP A 405 -20.31 44.20 7.07
C ASP A 405 -18.77 44.05 6.98
N ALA A 406 -18.05 45.07 6.50
CA ALA A 406 -16.59 45.04 6.41
C ALA A 406 -15.85 45.24 7.75
N ALA A 407 -16.55 45.31 8.89
CA ALA A 407 -15.95 45.67 10.17
C ALA A 407 -16.45 44.86 11.39
N LYS A 408 -16.36 43.52 11.37
CA LYS A 408 -15.85 42.74 12.54
C LYS A 408 -15.78 41.21 12.32
N HIS A 409 -14.72 40.66 12.92
CA HIS A 409 -14.45 39.25 13.22
C HIS A 409 -13.89 38.35 12.11
N ARG A 410 -12.60 38.57 11.79
CA ARG A 410 -11.72 37.41 11.51
C ARG A 410 -11.82 36.44 12.69
N PRO A 411 -12.12 35.13 12.51
CA PRO A 411 -11.98 34.18 13.60
C PRO A 411 -10.48 34.10 13.89
N ARG A 412 -10.07 34.70 15.01
CA ARG A 412 -8.72 34.58 15.55
C ARG A 412 -8.44 33.08 15.68
N ARG A 413 -7.58 32.51 14.83
CA ARG A 413 -7.07 31.13 14.92
C ARG A 413 -6.15 30.90 16.14
N TRP A 414 -6.11 31.85 17.08
CA TRP A 414 -5.28 31.78 18.29
C TRP A 414 -5.73 30.70 19.30
N PRO A 415 -7.03 30.42 19.55
CA PRO A 415 -7.39 29.36 20.50
C PRO A 415 -7.08 27.97 19.94
N LEU A 416 -7.15 27.75 18.62
CA LEU A 416 -6.75 26.48 18.00
C LEU A 416 -5.24 26.25 18.10
N ARG A 417 -4.43 27.29 17.85
CA ARG A 417 -2.97 27.21 18.03
C ARG A 417 -2.57 26.98 19.49
N ILE A 418 -3.27 27.61 20.45
CA ILE A 418 -3.08 27.35 21.88
C ILE A 418 -3.48 25.93 22.23
N PHE A 419 -4.59 25.42 21.68
CA PHE A 419 -5.06 24.07 21.94
C PHE A 419 -4.07 23.02 21.42
N VAL A 420 -3.56 23.18 20.19
CA VAL A 420 -2.53 22.29 19.62
C VAL A 420 -1.23 22.36 20.44
N LEU A 421 -0.81 23.56 20.85
CA LEU A 421 0.37 23.73 21.71
C LEU A 421 0.18 23.04 23.07
N LEU A 422 -0.99 23.18 23.71
CA LEU A 422 -1.31 22.52 24.97
C LEU A 422 -1.37 21.00 24.82
N LEU A 423 -1.86 20.49 23.69
CA LEU A 423 -1.89 19.07 23.40
C LEU A 423 -0.48 18.50 23.24
N VAL A 424 0.40 19.17 22.50
CA VAL A 424 1.81 18.79 22.38
C VAL A 424 2.52 18.82 23.73
N VAL A 425 2.32 19.87 24.53
CA VAL A 425 2.87 19.97 25.89
C VAL A 425 2.32 18.86 26.79
N GLY A 426 1.04 18.50 26.65
CA GLY A 426 0.42 17.40 27.38
C GLY A 426 1.04 16.04 27.05
N VAL A 427 1.24 15.75 25.76
CA VAL A 427 1.89 14.50 25.30
C VAL A 427 3.34 14.44 25.78
N LEU A 428 4.11 15.52 25.65
CA LEU A 428 5.48 15.58 26.14
C LEU A 428 5.56 15.42 27.67
N SER A 429 4.63 16.03 28.41
CA SER A 429 4.54 15.89 29.87
C SER A 429 4.17 14.48 30.28
N ALA A 430 3.25 13.83 29.56
CA ALA A 430 2.88 12.44 29.79
C ALA A 430 4.05 11.50 29.53
N ALA A 431 4.75 11.67 28.39
CA ALA A 431 5.94 10.90 28.04
C ALA A 431 7.06 11.08 29.09
N ALA A 432 7.34 12.31 29.51
CA ALA A 432 8.31 12.63 30.57
C ALA A 432 7.90 12.00 31.91
N TRP A 433 6.61 12.03 32.26
CA TRP A 433 6.10 11.41 33.49
C TRP A 433 6.25 9.88 33.48
N THR A 434 5.92 9.21 32.37
CA THR A 434 6.15 7.77 32.21
C THR A 434 7.64 7.42 32.26
N GLY A 435 8.51 8.21 31.63
CA GLY A 435 9.96 8.02 31.69
C GLY A 435 10.50 8.19 33.11
N MET A 436 10.08 9.25 33.81
CA MET A 436 10.49 9.51 35.20
C MET A 436 10.04 8.38 36.12
N ARG A 437 8.81 7.88 35.95
CA ARG A 437 8.26 6.75 36.73
C ARG A 437 9.02 5.44 36.51
N TRP A 438 9.49 5.19 35.29
CA TRP A 438 10.32 4.02 34.98
C TRP A 438 11.73 4.13 35.62
N ILE A 439 12.33 5.32 35.59
CA ILE A 439 13.66 5.57 36.18
C ILE A 439 13.64 5.47 37.71
N SER A 440 12.59 5.95 38.38
CA SER A 440 12.47 5.90 39.84
C SER A 440 12.29 4.49 40.42
N GLY A 441 11.93 3.51 39.58
CA GLY A 441 11.67 2.13 40.02
C GLY A 441 12.92 1.26 40.17
N ARG A 442 14.09 1.72 39.69
CA ARG A 442 15.32 0.89 39.64
C ARG A 442 16.27 1.23 40.77
N TYR A 443 16.93 0.21 41.31
CA TYR A 443 17.95 0.33 42.34
C TYR A 443 19.25 -0.31 41.86
N TYR A 444 20.38 0.15 42.37
CA TYR A 444 21.64 -0.52 42.13
C TYR A 444 22.61 -0.35 43.30
N VAL A 445 23.59 -1.24 43.40
CA VAL A 445 24.62 -1.24 44.43
C VAL A 445 25.97 -0.94 43.79
N SER A 446 26.67 0.06 44.32
CA SER A 446 27.98 0.53 43.81
C SER A 446 28.87 1.01 44.95
N ASP A 447 30.16 1.18 44.68
CA ASP A 447 31.11 1.85 45.58
C ASP A 447 30.77 3.35 45.70
N SER A 448 30.63 3.84 46.93
CA SER A 448 30.64 5.26 47.28
C SER A 448 31.65 5.50 48.40
N ASN A 449 32.70 6.28 48.14
CA ASN A 449 33.73 6.66 49.12
C ASN A 449 34.37 5.44 49.84
N GLY A 450 34.54 4.31 49.15
CA GLY A 450 35.15 3.10 49.70
C GLY A 450 34.20 2.24 50.55
N LYS A 451 32.90 2.55 50.55
CA LYS A 451 31.84 1.76 51.19
C LYS A 451 30.81 1.30 50.15
N VAL A 452 30.15 0.19 50.45
CA VAL A 452 29.06 -0.32 49.60
C VAL A 452 27.80 0.51 49.87
N SER A 453 27.24 1.13 48.83
CA SER A 453 26.04 1.98 48.94
C SER A 453 24.95 1.59 47.95
N ILE A 454 23.70 1.75 48.36
CA ILE A 454 22.50 1.54 47.55
C ILE A 454 22.08 2.87 46.92
N TYR A 455 21.92 2.88 45.61
CA TYR A 455 21.44 4.00 44.82
C TYR A 455 20.04 3.71 44.26
N ASN A 456 19.21 4.75 44.15
CA ASN A 456 17.95 4.71 43.40
C ASN A 456 18.12 5.53 42.12
N GLY A 457 17.89 4.89 40.97
CA GLY A 457 18.07 5.47 39.63
C GLY A 457 18.93 4.61 38.69
N ILE A 458 19.47 5.24 37.65
CA ILE A 458 20.29 4.58 36.61
C ILE A 458 21.76 5.05 36.77
N PRO A 459 22.77 4.17 36.62
CA PRO A 459 24.19 4.51 36.81
C PRO A 459 24.80 5.38 35.68
N GLN A 460 24.00 6.20 35.01
CA GLN A 460 24.42 7.08 33.91
C GLN A 460 24.47 8.54 34.38
N THR A 461 25.42 9.32 33.86
CA THR A 461 25.55 10.76 34.15
C THR A 461 25.49 11.57 32.87
N LEU A 462 24.61 12.58 32.79
CA LEU A 462 24.56 13.55 31.68
C LEU A 462 25.05 14.89 32.20
N GLY A 463 26.32 15.22 31.92
CA GLY A 463 26.94 16.46 32.36
C GLY A 463 26.93 16.61 33.90
N PRO A 464 26.47 17.74 34.47
CA PRO A 464 26.44 17.94 35.93
C PRO A 464 25.29 17.21 36.64
N ILE A 465 24.38 16.56 35.90
CA ILE A 465 23.19 15.93 36.46
C ILE A 465 23.44 14.44 36.67
N ARG A 466 23.31 13.98 37.92
CA ARG A 466 23.29 12.56 38.28
C ARG A 466 21.84 12.09 38.36
N PHE A 467 21.49 11.03 37.63
CA PHE A 467 20.14 10.44 37.66
C PHE A 467 19.98 9.39 38.77
N SER A 468 20.85 9.45 39.77
CA SER A 468 20.92 8.51 40.88
C SER A 468 21.23 9.26 42.18
N HIS A 469 20.55 8.90 43.26
CA HIS A 469 20.85 9.40 44.60
C HIS A 469 21.09 8.22 45.56
N VAL A 470 21.96 8.44 46.55
CA VAL A 470 22.24 7.42 47.58
C VAL A 470 21.02 7.34 48.50
N VAL A 471 20.47 6.14 48.64
CA VAL A 471 19.34 5.85 49.52
C VAL A 471 19.84 5.32 50.86
N GLU A 472 20.85 4.45 50.84
CA GLU A 472 21.36 3.78 52.03
C GLU A 472 22.87 3.55 51.90
N GLU A 473 23.67 4.03 52.86
CA GLU A 473 25.10 3.73 52.97
C GLU A 473 25.31 2.58 53.96
N SER A 474 25.99 1.52 53.53
CA SER A 474 26.31 0.41 54.44
C SER A 474 27.63 0.64 55.17
N ASN A 475 27.83 -0.07 56.28
CA ASN A 475 29.10 -0.08 57.01
C ASN A 475 30.13 -1.08 56.44
N VAL A 476 29.86 -1.68 55.28
CA VAL A 476 30.75 -2.65 54.63
C VAL A 476 31.80 -1.89 53.82
N SER A 477 33.07 -2.05 54.20
CA SER A 477 34.20 -1.52 53.45
C SER A 477 34.45 -2.34 52.20
N VAL A 478 34.62 -1.69 51.05
CA VAL A 478 34.91 -2.35 49.77
C VAL A 478 36.25 -3.10 49.81
N ASN A 479 37.16 -2.70 50.69
CA ASN A 479 38.47 -3.34 50.85
C ASN A 479 38.42 -4.72 51.53
N ASP A 480 37.35 -5.00 52.27
CA ASP A 480 37.16 -6.28 52.98
C ASP A 480 36.49 -7.35 52.09
N LEU A 481 36.14 -6.97 50.86
CA LEU A 481 35.53 -7.84 49.85
C LEU A 481 36.59 -8.52 48.97
N SER A 482 36.25 -9.68 48.41
CA SER A 482 37.09 -10.42 47.45
C SER A 482 37.27 -9.65 46.14
N ASP A 483 38.36 -9.94 45.41
CA ASP A 483 38.66 -9.29 44.11
C ASP A 483 37.52 -9.41 43.10
N HIS A 484 36.83 -10.54 43.08
CA HIS A 484 35.68 -10.77 42.21
C HIS A 484 34.50 -9.83 42.55
N ASN A 485 34.18 -9.67 43.83
CA ASN A 485 33.09 -8.79 44.26
C ASN A 485 33.44 -7.31 44.07
N ARG A 486 34.72 -6.94 44.21
CA ARG A 486 35.20 -5.59 43.88
C ARG A 486 35.03 -5.26 42.40
N ALA A 487 35.28 -6.22 41.52
CA ALA A 487 35.05 -6.06 40.08
C ALA A 487 33.54 -5.89 39.77
N LEU A 488 32.67 -6.70 40.38
CA LEU A 488 31.22 -6.59 40.20
C LEU A 488 30.63 -5.27 40.73
N LEU A 489 31.16 -4.74 41.84
CA LEU A 489 30.76 -3.42 42.36
C LEU A 489 31.22 -2.27 41.46
N LYS A 490 32.34 -2.43 40.76
CA LYS A 490 32.82 -1.46 39.77
C LYS A 490 31.93 -1.44 38.51
N ASP A 491 31.41 -2.60 38.12
CA ASP A 491 30.51 -2.76 36.98
C ASP A 491 29.02 -2.51 37.33
N THR A 492 28.74 -2.17 38.60
CA THR A 492 27.40 -1.91 39.15
C THR A 492 26.48 -3.14 39.20
N ILE A 493 26.00 -3.48 40.40
CA ILE A 493 25.04 -4.59 40.58
C ILE A 493 23.62 -4.02 40.55
N SER A 494 22.85 -4.34 39.52
CA SER A 494 21.46 -3.87 39.36
C SER A 494 20.48 -4.68 40.25
N ALA A 495 19.46 -4.02 40.78
CA ALA A 495 18.39 -4.62 41.57
C ALA A 495 17.02 -4.02 41.20
N ASP A 496 15.98 -4.84 41.13
CA ASP A 496 14.64 -4.42 40.69
C ASP A 496 13.85 -3.71 41.79
N ASN A 497 14.26 -3.85 43.06
CA ASN A 497 13.67 -3.16 44.20
C ASN A 497 14.67 -2.98 45.37
N ILE A 498 14.28 -2.19 46.37
CA ILE A 498 15.11 -1.88 47.54
C ILE A 498 15.41 -3.11 48.41
N ASP A 499 14.49 -4.07 48.50
CA ASP A 499 14.66 -5.27 49.32
C ASP A 499 15.70 -6.21 48.71
N GLU A 500 15.69 -6.35 47.39
CA GLU A 500 16.71 -7.08 46.64
C GLU A 500 18.09 -6.42 46.80
N ALA A 501 18.17 -5.09 46.70
CA ALA A 501 19.42 -4.35 46.93
C ALA A 501 19.97 -4.59 48.36
N ARG A 502 19.10 -4.64 49.37
CA ARG A 502 19.49 -4.97 50.75
C ARG A 502 19.95 -6.42 50.90
N VAL A 503 19.32 -7.37 50.21
CA VAL A 503 19.77 -8.77 50.18
C VAL A 503 21.19 -8.88 49.60
N VAL A 504 21.48 -8.14 48.52
CA VAL A 504 22.82 -8.07 47.93
C VAL A 504 23.83 -7.49 48.95
N VAL A 505 23.51 -6.40 49.62
CA VAL A 505 24.38 -5.80 50.65
C VAL A 505 24.61 -6.75 51.82
N ASN A 506 23.58 -7.43 52.34
CA ASN A 506 23.70 -8.40 53.42
C ASN A 506 24.58 -9.61 53.03
N ARG A 507 24.50 -10.07 51.77
CA ARG A 507 25.38 -11.11 51.24
C ARG A 507 26.83 -10.65 51.21
N LEU A 508 27.09 -9.43 50.75
CA LEU A 508 28.43 -8.84 50.73
C LEU A 508 28.98 -8.63 52.15
N GLN A 509 28.13 -8.24 53.10
CA GLN A 509 28.50 -8.10 54.51
C GLN A 509 28.88 -9.45 55.15
N THR A 510 28.12 -10.50 54.87
CA THR A 510 28.41 -11.85 55.38
C THR A 510 29.75 -12.35 54.84
N GLN A 511 30.05 -12.09 53.57
CA GLN A 511 31.33 -12.45 52.96
C GLN A 511 32.50 -11.61 53.49
N ALA A 512 32.32 -10.31 53.71
CA ALA A 512 33.32 -9.45 54.34
C ALA A 512 33.67 -9.94 55.76
N ASN A 513 32.66 -10.32 56.56
CA ASN A 513 32.86 -10.88 57.90
C ASN A 513 33.60 -12.23 57.89
N LEU A 514 33.37 -13.06 56.87
CA LEU A 514 34.10 -14.32 56.67
C LEU A 514 35.56 -14.08 56.30
N ASN A 515 35.85 -13.01 55.55
CA ASN A 515 37.23 -12.62 55.21
C ASN A 515 37.97 -11.95 56.38
N ALA A 516 37.26 -11.33 57.32
CA ALA A 516 37.85 -10.62 58.47
C ALA A 516 38.40 -11.54 59.59
N HIS A 517 38.06 -12.83 59.58
CA HIS A 517 38.53 -13.81 60.58
C HIS A 517 39.32 -14.96 59.93
N PRO A 518 40.66 -14.84 59.76
CA PRO A 518 41.49 -16.00 59.47
C PRO A 518 41.59 -16.86 60.74
N SER A 519 40.86 -17.98 60.81
CA SER A 519 41.08 -18.97 61.87
C SER A 519 42.49 -19.61 61.71
N PRO A 520 43.21 -19.84 62.83
CA PRO A 520 44.61 -20.22 62.80
C PRO A 520 44.85 -21.65 62.32
N SER A 521 45.91 -21.80 61.54
CA SER A 521 46.47 -23.06 61.02
C SER A 521 46.96 -23.98 62.16
N PRO A 522 46.63 -25.29 62.16
CA PRO A 522 47.30 -26.26 63.03
C PRO A 522 48.62 -26.73 62.37
N SER A 523 49.71 -26.76 63.15
CA SER A 523 50.99 -27.37 62.78
C SER A 523 51.26 -28.65 63.61
N PRO A 524 52.11 -29.59 63.12
CA PRO A 524 51.86 -31.02 63.21
C PRO A 524 52.78 -31.78 64.18
N SER A 525 52.30 -32.94 64.66
CA SER A 525 53.06 -34.11 65.17
C SER A 525 52.02 -35.13 65.64
N SER A 526 52.10 -36.45 65.47
CA SER A 526 53.16 -37.37 65.05
C SER A 526 52.52 -38.76 64.86
N SER A 527 53.12 -39.58 64.00
CA SER A 527 53.18 -41.07 64.05
C SER A 527 51.97 -41.89 64.48
N ALA A 528 51.38 -42.63 63.54
CA ALA A 528 51.40 -44.12 63.50
C ALA A 528 50.37 -44.67 62.50
N SER A 529 50.85 -45.41 61.50
CA SER A 529 50.16 -46.58 60.93
C SER A 529 50.71 -47.82 61.65
N PRO A 530 50.06 -49.01 61.68
CA PRO A 530 49.10 -49.49 60.68
C PRO A 530 47.89 -50.29 61.26
N SER A 531 47.07 -50.78 60.32
CA SER A 531 46.40 -52.09 60.35
C SER A 531 44.95 -52.15 60.85
N GLY A 532 44.08 -52.74 60.02
CA GLY A 532 42.89 -53.46 60.50
C GLY A 532 41.60 -53.26 59.70
N SER A 533 41.46 -53.99 58.60
CA SER A 533 40.26 -54.67 58.11
C SER A 533 38.86 -54.04 58.31
N ALA A 534 38.17 -53.72 57.21
CA ALA A 534 37.10 -54.57 56.64
C ALA A 534 36.29 -53.83 55.54
N LYS A 535 36.19 -54.49 54.37
CA LYS A 535 35.15 -54.35 53.32
C LYS A 535 33.87 -55.10 53.84
N PRO A 536 32.64 -55.02 53.27
CA PRO A 536 32.26 -54.54 51.94
C PRO A 536 30.87 -53.86 51.80
N SER A 537 30.51 -53.58 50.54
CA SER A 537 29.16 -53.59 49.95
C SER A 537 28.23 -52.40 50.26
N GLU A 538 27.72 -51.65 49.29
CA GLU A 538 26.81 -51.95 48.16
C GLU A 538 25.36 -51.52 48.50
N SER A 539 24.82 -50.68 47.60
CA SER A 539 23.40 -50.63 47.21
C SER A 539 22.38 -49.99 48.16
N HIS A 540 21.80 -48.85 47.74
CA HIS A 540 20.45 -48.85 47.16
C HIS A 540 20.08 -47.49 46.56
N ASN A 541 19.67 -47.56 45.29
CA ASN A 541 18.77 -46.68 44.57
C ASN A 541 17.32 -46.85 45.14
N PRO A 542 16.30 -46.06 44.76
CA PRO A 542 15.71 -46.14 43.41
C PRO A 542 15.51 -44.75 42.78
N SER A 543 15.75 -44.54 41.49
CA SER A 543 15.10 -45.12 40.30
C SER A 543 13.63 -44.72 40.16
N VAL A 544 13.34 -43.84 39.19
CA VAL A 544 12.26 -44.04 38.21
C VAL A 544 12.74 -43.54 36.82
N THR A 545 13.06 -44.51 35.97
CA THR A 545 13.10 -44.60 34.48
C THR A 545 11.66 -44.59 33.90
N PRO A 546 11.32 -44.57 32.58
CA PRO A 546 12.06 -44.52 31.28
C PRO A 546 11.62 -43.32 30.35
N THR A 547 12.24 -42.91 29.22
CA THR A 547 12.66 -43.56 27.93
C THR A 547 11.45 -44.14 27.14
N PRO A 548 11.38 -44.18 25.77
CA PRO A 548 12.47 -44.06 24.81
C PRO A 548 12.24 -43.21 23.52
N THR A 549 13.39 -42.87 22.92
CA THR A 549 13.77 -42.65 21.50
C THR A 549 13.38 -43.90 20.63
N PRO A 550 13.69 -44.09 19.31
CA PRO A 550 14.56 -43.37 18.36
C PRO A 550 13.90 -43.19 16.95
N SER A 551 14.48 -42.59 15.91
CA SER A 551 15.79 -42.87 15.32
C SER A 551 16.20 -41.81 14.31
N ALA A 552 17.51 -41.55 14.30
CA ALA A 552 18.23 -40.92 13.21
C ALA A 552 18.54 -41.95 12.11
N GLU A 553 18.72 -41.48 10.88
CA GLU A 553 19.60 -42.13 9.92
C GLU A 553 20.26 -41.07 9.01
N GLU A 554 21.59 -41.07 9.04
CA GLU A 554 22.50 -40.32 8.18
C GLU A 554 22.82 -41.14 6.90
N PRO A 555 23.45 -40.53 5.87
CA PRO A 555 23.44 -41.02 4.49
C PRO A 555 24.61 -41.97 4.15
N GLY A 556 24.40 -42.82 3.14
CA GLY A 556 25.41 -43.75 2.61
C GLY A 556 25.28 -44.07 1.12
N ASN A 557 26.16 -43.44 0.34
CA ASN A 557 26.81 -43.76 -0.93
C ASN A 557 26.43 -44.98 -1.83
N ALA A 558 26.28 -44.67 -3.13
CA ALA A 558 26.68 -45.36 -4.38
C ALA A 558 26.75 -46.91 -4.52
N THR A 559 26.08 -47.46 -5.57
CA THR A 559 26.64 -48.51 -6.46
C THR A 559 25.91 -48.63 -7.81
N VAL A 560 26.67 -48.88 -8.89
CA VAL A 560 26.29 -49.25 -10.28
C VAL A 560 26.18 -50.79 -10.41
N PRO A 561 25.38 -51.34 -11.35
CA PRO A 561 25.94 -52.30 -12.34
C PRO A 561 25.30 -52.16 -13.75
N LEU A 562 26.09 -52.05 -14.83
CA LEU A 562 26.62 -53.08 -15.74
C LEU A 562 25.69 -53.50 -16.91
N MET A 563 26.21 -53.33 -18.14
CA MET A 563 25.68 -53.73 -19.46
C MET A 563 25.62 -55.26 -19.66
N PRO A 564 24.98 -55.72 -20.76
CA PRO A 564 25.73 -56.44 -21.79
C PRO A 564 25.45 -55.97 -23.24
N GLY A 565 26.47 -56.06 -24.11
CA GLY A 565 26.39 -55.92 -25.59
C GLY A 565 25.66 -57.09 -26.27
N THR A 566 25.51 -57.24 -27.60
CA THR A 566 26.20 -56.75 -28.81
C THR A 566 25.32 -57.15 -30.04
N GLU A 567 25.60 -56.59 -31.23
CA GLU A 567 25.35 -57.11 -32.61
C GLU A 567 24.13 -56.66 -33.46
N GLY A 568 24.45 -56.30 -34.73
CA GLY A 568 23.59 -56.42 -35.93
C GLY A 568 23.08 -55.09 -36.53
N ALA A 569 23.74 -54.42 -37.48
CA ALA A 569 23.85 -54.68 -38.93
C ALA A 569 22.67 -54.16 -39.80
N ALA A 570 23.02 -53.72 -41.03
CA ALA A 570 22.19 -53.38 -42.21
C ALA A 570 21.74 -51.89 -42.35
N THR A 571 22.43 -51.04 -43.13
CA THR A 571 22.36 -50.83 -44.62
C THR A 571 21.08 -50.17 -45.12
N THR A 572 21.21 -48.94 -45.68
CA THR A 572 20.83 -48.50 -47.05
C THR A 572 21.12 -46.98 -47.14
N GLU A 573 22.13 -46.54 -47.89
CA GLU A 573 22.04 -46.08 -49.30
C GLU A 573 21.12 -44.86 -49.46
N GLY A 574 21.65 -43.65 -49.64
CA GLY A 574 21.95 -43.02 -50.95
C GLY A 574 21.18 -41.67 -50.94
N ASP A 575 21.60 -40.53 -51.47
CA ASP A 575 22.38 -40.19 -52.66
C ASP A 575 22.70 -38.67 -52.55
N VAL A 576 23.97 -38.27 -52.47
CA VAL A 576 24.74 -37.48 -53.45
C VAL A 576 23.93 -36.46 -54.27
N GLY A 577 24.35 -35.19 -54.20
CA GLY A 577 23.80 -34.06 -54.96
C GLY A 577 24.69 -32.82 -54.94
N THR A 578 25.90 -33.00 -55.43
CA THR A 578 27.05 -32.11 -55.68
C THR A 578 26.75 -30.77 -56.38
N VAL A 579 27.19 -29.66 -55.78
CA VAL A 579 28.06 -28.57 -56.33
C VAL A 579 27.62 -27.69 -57.51
N THR A 580 28.12 -26.44 -57.43
CA THR A 580 28.23 -25.31 -58.40
C THR A 580 27.12 -24.26 -58.31
N GLY A 581 27.38 -22.96 -58.25
CA GLY A 581 28.66 -22.26 -58.28
C GLY A 581 28.50 -20.74 -58.11
N GLU A 582 29.66 -20.11 -57.97
CA GLU A 582 29.94 -18.68 -57.99
C GLU A 582 29.20 -17.85 -59.06
N GLY A 583 28.93 -16.59 -58.71
CA GLY A 583 29.48 -15.47 -59.49
C GLY A 583 28.52 -14.62 -60.33
N GLY A 584 28.38 -13.35 -59.94
CA GLY A 584 28.64 -12.22 -60.84
C GLY A 584 27.48 -11.60 -61.63
N ALA A 585 27.13 -10.36 -61.24
CA ALA A 585 26.88 -9.16 -62.06
C ALA A 585 26.16 -9.29 -63.43
N HIS A 586 25.03 -8.57 -63.59
CA HIS A 586 24.94 -7.36 -64.42
C HIS A 586 23.53 -6.75 -64.46
N HIS A 587 23.52 -5.43 -64.64
CA HIS A 587 22.46 -4.51 -65.05
C HIS A 587 21.15 -5.04 -65.66
N GLY A 588 20.07 -4.36 -65.28
CA GLY A 588 18.78 -4.27 -65.98
C GLY A 588 17.83 -3.41 -65.18
#